data_AF-A0A831LCI1-F1
#
_entry.id   AF-A0A831LCI1-F1
#
_cell.length_a   1.000
_cell.length_b   1.000
_cell.length_c   1.000
_cell.angle_alpha   90.00
_cell.angle_beta   90.00
_cell.angle_gamma   90.00
#
_symmetry.space_group_name_H-M   'P 1'
#
loop_
_entity.id
_entity.type
_entity.pdbx_description
1 polymer ?
#
loop_
_entity_poly.entity_id
_entity_poly.type
_entity_poly.pdbx_seq_one_letter_code
_entity_poly.pdbx_strand_id
1 'polypeptide(L)' 'MDDEQKVIAGGVVTALSIVVAGALIGARILGLAIPYGDYLLVLCAMLVVAGAAVMNQYSCGTEDVSA' A
#
# COMPACT_ATOMS: atom_id res chain seq x y z
N MET A 1 8.45 9.64 19.18
CA MET A 1 8.37 9.60 17.72
C MET A 1 7.18 8.71 17.35
N ASP A 2 5.97 9.24 17.58
CA ASP A 2 5.11 9.90 16.58
C ASP A 2 4.26 8.84 15.86
N ASP A 3 3.28 8.26 16.56
CA ASP A 3 2.32 7.30 15.97
C ASP A 3 1.60 7.88 14.74
N GLU A 4 1.44 9.20 14.71
CA GLU A 4 0.94 9.95 13.55
C GLU A 4 1.86 9.82 12.31
N GLN A 5 3.19 9.88 12.47
CA GLN A 5 4.11 9.66 11.36
C GLN A 5 4.03 8.23 10.81
N LYS A 6 3.77 7.23 11.67
CA LYS A 6 3.62 5.84 11.23
C LYS A 6 2.35 5.64 10.40
N VAL A 7 1.25 6.26 10.79
CA VAL A 7 -0.01 6.21 10.03
C VAL A 7 0.14 6.91 8.69
N ILE A 8 0.76 8.10 8.65
CA ILE A 8 1.03 8.84 7.41
C ILE A 8 1.97 8.04 6.51
N ALA A 9 3.05 7.47 7.06
CA ALA A 9 3.98 6.64 6.31
C ALA A 9 3.30 5.39 5.73
N GLY A 10 2.44 4.73 6.52
CA GLY A 10 1.62 3.59 6.06
C GLY A 10 0.72 3.99 4.90
N GLY A 11 -0.01 5.11 5.03
CA GLY A 11 -0.85 5.66 3.98
C GLY A 11 -0.12 5.93 2.67
N VAL A 12 1.03 6.61 2.75
CA VAL A 12 1.86 6.95 1.58
C VAL A 12 2.40 5.70 0.88
N VAL A 13 2.88 4.70 1.64
CA VAL A 13 3.38 3.43 1.08
C VAL A 13 2.26 2.66 0.37
N THR A 14 1.06 2.65 0.96
CA THR A 14 -0.11 1.98 0.38
C THR A 14 -0.52 2.65 -0.94
N ALA A 15 -0.62 3.99 -0.94
CA ALA A 15 -0.97 4.77 -2.13
C ALA A 15 0.05 4.60 -3.27
N LEU A 16 1.35 4.70 -2.96
CA LEU A 16 2.42 4.45 -3.94
C LEU A 16 2.36 3.04 -4.53
N SER A 17 2.11 2.03 -3.71
CA SER A 17 2.02 0.64 -4.15
C SER A 17 0.85 0.41 -5.11
N ILE A 18 -0.30 1.06 -4.88
CA ILE A 18 -1.46 1.00 -5.79
C ILE A 18 -1.13 1.66 -7.13
N VAL A 19 -0.49 2.84 -7.11
CA VAL A 19 -0.09 3.56 -8.33
C VAL A 19 0.90 2.73 -9.17
N VAL A 20 1.90 2.13 -8.52
CA VAL A 20 2.89 1.27 -9.18
C VAL A 20 2.24 0.00 -9.75
N ALA A 21 1.33 -0.64 -9.01
CA ALA A 21 0.58 -1.79 -9.50
C ALA A 21 -0.27 -1.43 -10.74
N GLY A 22 -0.97 -0.28 -10.71
CA GLY A 22 -1.73 0.22 -11.86
C GLY A 22 -0.86 0.49 -13.08
N ALA A 23 0.32 1.08 -12.88
CA ALA A 23 1.29 1.31 -13.96
C ALA A 23 1.82 0.00 -14.56
N LEU A 24 2.11 -1.01 -13.72
CA LEU A 24 2.53 -2.34 -14.16
C LEU A 24 1.46 -3.06 -14.99
N ILE A 25 0.19 -2.99 -14.56
CA ILE A 25 -0.95 -3.53 -15.31
C ILE A 25 -1.10 -2.80 -16.65
N GLY A 26 -1.02 -1.47 -16.65
CA GLY A 26 -1.09 -0.67 -17.87
C GLY A 26 0.02 -1.01 -18.87
N ALA A 27 1.27 -1.18 -18.39
CA ALA A 27 2.39 -1.59 -19.22
C ALA A 27 2.22 -3.01 -19.78
N ARG A 28 1.63 -3.95 -19.02
CA ARG A 28 1.26 -5.29 -19.54
C ARG A 28 0.20 -5.21 -20.64
N ILE A 29 -0.82 -4.35 -20.50
CA ILE A 29 -1.86 -4.15 -21.53
C ILE A 29 -1.26 -3.56 -22.82
N LEU A 30 -0.29 -2.66 -22.69
CA LEU A 30 0.45 -2.08 -23.81
C LEU A 30 1.43 -3.05 -24.49
N GLY A 31 1.52 -4.30 -24.00
CA GLY A 31 2.39 -5.33 -24.57
C GLY A 31 3.87 -5.18 -24.22
N LEU A 32 4.22 -4.32 -23.25
CA LEU A 32 5.59 -4.25 -22.73
C LEU A 32 5.88 -5.53 -21.94
N ALA A 33 6.91 -6.25 -22.36
CA ALA A 33 7.40 -7.42 -21.64
C ALA A 33 8.11 -6.97 -20.36
N ILE A 34 7.38 -6.97 -19.25
CA ILE A 34 7.93 -6.67 -17.93
C ILE A 34 8.42 -7.99 -17.32
N PRO A 35 9.75 -8.20 -17.18
CA PRO A 35 10.26 -9.38 -16.51
C PRO A 35 9.75 -9.40 -15.06
N TYR A 36 9.26 -10.55 -14.61
CA TYR A 36 8.69 -10.74 -13.26
C TYR A 36 7.46 -9.87 -12.94
N GLY A 37 6.72 -9.36 -13.93
CA GLY A 37 5.57 -8.48 -13.69
C GLY A 37 4.49 -9.07 -12.76
N ASP A 38 4.24 -10.39 -12.82
CA ASP A 38 3.32 -11.07 -11.92
C ASP A 38 3.80 -11.06 -10.46
N TYR A 39 5.10 -11.30 -10.23
CA TYR A 39 5.71 -11.23 -8.90
C TYR A 39 5.67 -9.81 -8.32
N LEU A 40 5.90 -8.78 -9.15
CA LEU A 40 5.82 -7.38 -8.73
C LEU A 40 4.40 -6.96 -8.34
N LEU A 41 3.38 -7.48 -9.03
CA LEU A 41 1.98 -7.24 -8.68
C LEU A 41 1.61 -7.90 -7.36
N VAL A 42 2.06 -9.14 -7.13
CA VAL A 42 1.86 -9.84 -5.85
C VAL A 42 2.56 -9.11 -4.71
N LEU A 43 3.78 -8.62 -4.94
CA LEU A 43 4.51 -7.81 -3.96
C LEU A 43 3.78 -6.51 -3.63
N CYS A 44 3.28 -5.78 -4.64
CA CYS A 44 2.48 -4.57 -4.43
C CYS A 44 1.20 -4.88 -3.65
N ALA A 45 0.51 -5.99 -3.96
CA ALA A 45 -0.67 -6.40 -3.23
C ALA A 45 -0.36 -6.67 -1.74
N MET A 46 0.75 -7.36 -1.44
CA MET A 46 1.22 -7.60 -0.07
C MET A 46 1.54 -6.29 0.66
N LEU A 47 2.20 -5.33 0.00
CA LEU A 47 2.50 -4.00 0.55
C LEU A 47 1.23 -3.22 0.86
N VAL A 48 0.22 -3.29 -0.01
CA VAL A 48 -1.07 -2.64 0.21
C VAL A 48 -1.80 -3.25 1.41
N VAL A 49 -1.84 -4.58 1.51
CA VAL A 49 -2.47 -5.28 2.64
C VAL A 49 -1.74 -4.98 3.95
N ALA A 50 -0.40 -4.97 3.94
CA ALA A 50 0.39 -4.63 5.12
C ALA A 50 0.15 -3.17 5.56
N GLY A 51 0.16 -2.22 4.62
CA GLY A 51 -0.12 -0.80 4.90
C GLY A 51 -1.55 -0.57 5.41
N ALA A 52 -2.53 -1.28 4.84
CA ALA A 52 -3.92 -1.25 5.29
C ALA A 52 -4.11 -1.89 6.67
N ALA A 53 -3.42 -3.00 6.96
CA ALA A 53 -3.47 -3.67 8.27
C ALA A 53 -2.88 -2.79 9.38
N VAL A 54 -1.75 -2.11 9.08
CA VAL A 54 -1.17 -1.09 9.95
C VAL A 54 -2.20 0.02 10.17
N MET A 55 -2.71 0.66 9.11
CA MET A 55 -3.72 1.72 9.27
C MET A 55 -4.95 1.27 10.07
N ASN A 56 -5.45 0.05 9.85
CA ASN A 56 -6.59 -0.49 10.59
C ASN A 56 -6.29 -0.70 12.08
N GLN A 57 -5.09 -1.20 12.43
CA GLN A 57 -4.69 -1.36 13.83
C GLN A 57 -4.53 -0.02 14.55
N TYR A 58 -4.01 1.01 13.86
CA TYR A 58 -3.89 2.34 14.46
C TYR A 58 -5.22 3.12 14.44
N SER A 59 -6.09 2.93 13.44
CA SER A 59 -7.44 3.53 13.40
C SER A 59 -8.34 3.00 14.52
N CYS A 60 -8.30 1.69 14.79
CA CYS A 60 -9.08 1.09 15.87
C CYS A 60 -8.54 1.45 17.26
N GLY A 61 -7.30 1.95 17.37
CA GLY A 61 -6.73 2.53 18.59
C GLY A 61 -6.99 4.03 18.77
N THR A 62 -7.53 4.71 17.75
CA THR A 62 -7.92 6.14 17.83
C THR A 62 -9.40 6.35 18.21
N GLU A 63 -10.18 5.29 18.44
CA GLU A 63 -11.53 5.39 19.01
C GLU A 63 -11.50 5.68 20.52
N ASP A 64 -10.36 5.49 21.20
CA ASP A 64 -10.22 5.70 22.66
C ASP A 64 -9.79 7.13 23.08
N VAL A 65 -9.57 8.06 22.14
CA VAL A 65 -9.19 9.47 22.44
C VAL A 65 -10.33 10.43 22.07
N SER A 66 -11.55 10.12 22.49
CA SER A 66 -12.70 11.04 22.40
C SER A 66 -13.72 10.84 23.52
N ALA A 67 -13.28 10.36 24.69
CA ALA A 67 -14.09 10.32 25.93
C ALA A 67 -13.59 11.35 26.95
#